data_AF-A0A0L0SPV2-F1
#
_entry.id   AF-A0A0L0SPV2-F1
#
_cell.length_a   1.000
_cell.length_b   1.000
_cell.length_c   1.000
_cell.angle_alpha   90.00
_cell.angle_beta   90.00
_cell.angle_gamma   90.00
#
_symmetry.space_group_name_H-M   'P 1'
#
loop_
_entity.id
_entity.type
_entity.pdbx_description
1 polymer ?
#
loop_
_entity_poly.entity_id
_entity_poly.type
_entity_poly.pdbx_seq_one_letter_code
_entity_poly.pdbx_strand_id
1 'polypeptide(L)'
;MLSMTAGLQERISTGTNTNPNLFILHQTRSTTMPPSSTAAPTRATARPQPPRDCRAPRDTANAPRTPRSVNGSRDDDDAPFVDPVTLDAKLRASPLLRPPTADHVGKAIVYLEPRPDTPLYRAVLQWFCTARAQFGPDEGQQYLPHVSATGFFDASDADLGTIAMHLATNLPAATVTSTQFSLTGLIRVDATTLLLGVDSSRATGLHDLVASLQQAAPTRCAIRPKRIDHLSLAYFKLHSPPPATADPSAVDRAALEVLGPVLKDAAVDWDLVLYRVVMSDRLPKPHVFAEVQRWQL
;
A
#
# COMPACT_ATOMS: atom_id res chain seq x y z
N MET A 1 -22.87 -21.08 62.78
CA MET A 1 -24.17 -21.14 62.05
C MET A 1 -25.00 -19.95 62.51
N LEU A 2 -25.11 -18.93 61.63
CA LEU A 2 -25.79 -17.62 61.69
C LEU A 2 -25.04 -16.81 60.60
N SER A 3 -25.61 -16.01 59.70
CA SER A 3 -26.89 -15.32 59.63
C SER A 3 -27.16 -14.99 58.16
N MET A 4 -28.42 -15.08 57.73
CA MET A 4 -28.93 -14.40 56.54
C MET A 4 -29.18 -12.92 56.85
N THR A 5 -28.93 -12.04 55.88
CA THR A 5 -29.74 -10.82 55.67
C THR A 5 -29.61 -10.36 54.23
N ALA A 6 -30.77 -10.26 53.58
CA ALA A 6 -30.99 -9.66 52.28
C ALA A 6 -30.91 -8.12 52.36
N GLY A 7 -30.59 -7.49 51.23
CA GLY A 7 -30.64 -6.04 51.05
C GLY A 7 -30.86 -5.69 49.58
N LEU A 8 -32.13 -5.64 49.19
CA LEU A 8 -32.65 -5.07 47.95
C LEU A 8 -32.42 -3.54 47.97
N GLN A 9 -31.95 -2.94 46.88
CA GLN A 9 -32.44 -1.61 46.52
C GLN A 9 -32.33 -1.32 45.02
N GLU A 10 -33.51 -1.12 44.42
CA GLU A 10 -33.75 -0.61 43.08
C GLU A 10 -33.23 0.82 42.92
N ARG A 11 -32.67 1.14 41.76
CA ARG A 11 -32.96 2.40 41.07
C ARG A 11 -33.05 2.18 39.56
N ILE A 12 -34.29 2.25 39.10
CA ILE A 12 -34.70 2.62 37.75
C ILE A 12 -34.30 4.07 37.51
N SER A 13 -33.66 4.39 36.39
CA SER A 13 -33.97 5.62 35.68
C SER A 13 -33.60 5.51 34.21
N THR A 14 -34.67 5.64 33.43
CA THR A 14 -34.82 5.70 31.98
C THR A 14 -34.11 6.91 31.37
N GLY A 15 -33.49 6.72 30.21
CA GLY A 15 -32.93 7.80 29.40
C GLY A 15 -32.80 7.39 27.93
N THR A 16 -33.94 7.15 27.28
CA THR A 16 -34.05 7.13 25.82
C THR A 16 -33.78 8.54 25.28
N ASN A 17 -32.83 8.69 24.35
CA ASN A 17 -32.96 9.74 23.35
C ASN A 17 -32.38 9.29 22.01
N THR A 18 -33.29 8.84 21.16
CA THR A 18 -33.17 8.73 19.72
C THR A 18 -32.99 10.12 19.10
N ASN A 19 -31.99 10.29 18.24
CA ASN A 19 -32.14 11.26 17.16
C ASN A 19 -31.40 10.78 15.89
N PRO A 20 -32.12 10.54 14.78
CA PRO A 20 -31.57 10.29 13.47
C PRO A 20 -31.44 11.59 12.65
N ASN A 21 -30.68 11.51 11.56
CA ASN A 21 -30.57 12.47 10.45
C ASN A 21 -29.76 13.76 10.70
N LEU A 22 -28.61 13.87 10.02
CA LEU A 22 -28.49 14.75 8.84
C LEU A 22 -27.13 14.57 8.16
N PHE A 23 -27.16 13.84 7.04
CA PHE A 23 -26.19 13.95 5.95
C PHE A 23 -26.21 15.40 5.44
N ILE A 24 -25.09 16.12 5.54
CA ILE A 24 -24.92 17.42 4.86
C ILE A 24 -23.89 17.22 3.74
N LEU A 25 -24.38 17.40 2.51
CA LEU A 25 -23.60 17.65 1.31
C LEU A 25 -22.74 18.90 1.51
N HIS A 26 -21.42 18.79 1.38
CA HIS A 26 -20.54 19.94 1.21
C HIS A 26 -20.78 20.58 -0.15
N GLN A 27 -21.49 21.72 -0.18
CA GLN A 27 -21.45 22.66 -1.30
C GLN A 27 -20.18 23.50 -1.19
N THR A 28 -19.39 23.52 -2.26
CA THR A 28 -18.25 24.39 -2.47
C THR A 28 -18.72 25.83 -2.68
N ARG A 29 -18.46 26.70 -1.71
CA ARG A 29 -18.53 28.16 -1.93
C ARG A 29 -17.17 28.65 -2.43
N SER A 30 -17.19 29.09 -3.69
CA SER A 30 -16.11 29.82 -4.35
C SER A 30 -16.02 31.23 -3.76
N THR A 31 -14.87 31.59 -3.21
CA THR A 31 -14.60 32.94 -2.67
C THR A 31 -13.77 33.71 -3.69
N THR A 32 -14.39 34.74 -4.25
CA THR A 32 -13.81 35.75 -5.14
C THR A 32 -12.84 36.65 -4.37
N MET A 33 -11.60 36.76 -4.84
CA MET A 33 -10.61 37.73 -4.34
C MET A 33 -10.69 39.04 -5.16
N PRO A 34 -10.60 40.22 -4.54
CA PRO A 34 -10.55 41.51 -5.23
C PRO A 34 -9.13 41.87 -5.70
N PRO A 35 -8.99 42.78 -6.70
CA PRO A 35 -7.70 43.18 -7.24
C PRO A 35 -7.06 44.30 -6.40
N SER A 36 -5.74 44.28 -6.29
CA SER A 36 -4.98 45.46 -5.85
C SER A 36 -3.65 45.56 -6.60
N SER A 37 -3.65 46.55 -7.51
CA SER A 37 -2.52 47.35 -8.02
C SER A 37 -1.77 47.97 -6.82
N THR A 38 -0.47 48.32 -6.79
CA THR A 38 0.44 48.91 -7.78
C THR A 38 1.84 48.93 -7.13
N ALA A 39 2.92 48.74 -7.92
CA ALA A 39 4.16 49.56 -7.93
C ALA A 39 5.38 48.76 -8.40
N ALA A 40 6.04 49.29 -9.44
CA ALA A 40 7.30 48.82 -10.03
C ALA A 40 8.52 49.23 -9.19
N PRO A 41 9.69 48.59 -9.42
CA PRO A 41 10.71 49.33 -10.18
C PRO A 41 11.53 48.49 -11.19
N THR A 42 11.72 49.10 -12.36
CA THR A 42 12.97 49.30 -13.12
C THR A 42 13.92 48.13 -13.44
N ARG A 43 13.73 47.60 -14.66
CA ARG A 43 14.70 47.50 -15.79
C ARG A 43 16.13 46.95 -15.52
N ALA A 44 16.37 45.73 -15.98
CA ALA A 44 17.62 45.35 -16.64
C ALA A 44 17.30 44.56 -17.92
N THR A 45 17.81 45.06 -19.03
CA THR A 45 17.59 44.58 -20.40
C THR A 45 18.40 43.32 -20.70
N ALA A 46 17.73 42.23 -21.08
CA ALA A 46 18.33 41.11 -21.81
C ALA A 46 17.49 40.82 -23.05
N ARG A 47 18.17 40.74 -24.21
CA ARG A 47 17.60 40.46 -25.54
C ARG A 47 16.79 39.16 -25.54
N PRO A 48 15.61 39.11 -26.21
CA PRO A 48 14.96 37.85 -26.51
C PRO A 48 15.72 37.10 -27.62
N GLN A 49 16.08 35.84 -27.35
CA GLN A 49 16.47 34.90 -28.40
C GLN A 49 15.23 34.49 -29.21
N PRO A 50 15.36 34.31 -30.54
CA PRO A 50 14.27 33.79 -31.35
C PRO A 50 13.93 32.35 -30.94
N PRO A 51 12.65 31.94 -31.06
CA PRO A 51 12.23 30.58 -30.76
C PRO A 51 12.94 29.59 -31.70
N ARG A 52 13.59 28.58 -31.10
CA ARG A 52 14.11 27.44 -31.84
C ARG A 52 12.95 26.66 -32.45
N ASP A 53 13.12 26.38 -33.73
CA ASP A 53 12.23 25.64 -34.62
C ASP A 53 11.50 24.46 -33.96
N CYS A 54 10.16 24.55 -33.98
CA CYS A 54 9.28 23.40 -33.92
C CYS A 54 9.45 22.58 -35.21
N ARG A 55 10.43 21.66 -35.23
CA ARG A 55 10.40 20.57 -36.21
C ARG A 55 9.42 19.51 -35.73
N ALA A 56 8.36 19.33 -36.51
CA ALA A 56 7.43 18.22 -36.38
C ALA A 56 8.19 16.88 -36.35
N PRO A 57 7.80 15.93 -35.48
CA PRO A 57 8.34 14.58 -35.53
C PRO A 57 7.97 13.93 -36.88
N ARG A 58 8.97 13.35 -37.54
CA ARG A 58 8.78 12.52 -38.73
C ARG A 58 7.91 11.32 -38.35
N ASP A 59 6.77 11.20 -39.00
CA ASP A 59 6.00 9.98 -39.11
C ASP A 59 6.89 8.88 -39.68
N THR A 60 7.40 8.02 -38.79
CA THR A 60 7.90 6.70 -39.17
C THR A 60 6.78 5.72 -38.87
N ALA A 61 6.04 5.37 -39.91
CA ALA A 61 5.09 4.29 -39.90
C ALA A 61 5.81 2.98 -39.54
N ASN A 62 5.84 2.65 -38.25
CA ASN A 62 6.22 1.33 -37.79
C ASN A 62 5.07 0.38 -38.08
N ALA A 63 5.29 -0.54 -39.01
CA ALA A 63 4.40 -1.65 -39.27
C ALA A 63 4.07 -2.41 -37.97
N PRO A 64 2.83 -2.91 -37.79
CA PRO A 64 2.45 -3.67 -36.61
C PRO A 64 3.35 -4.91 -36.48
N ARG A 65 4.19 -4.91 -35.45
CA ARG A 65 4.93 -6.12 -35.06
C ARG A 65 3.91 -7.15 -34.59
N THR A 66 3.86 -8.28 -35.28
CA THR A 66 3.11 -9.46 -34.85
C THR A 66 3.56 -9.86 -33.43
N PRO A 67 2.62 -10.12 -32.50
CA PRO A 67 2.96 -10.57 -31.16
C PRO A 67 3.73 -11.88 -31.27
N ARG A 68 4.99 -11.85 -30.82
CA ARG A 68 5.85 -13.04 -30.76
C ARG A 68 5.24 -13.97 -29.72
N SER A 69 4.79 -15.16 -30.15
CA SER A 69 4.31 -16.20 -29.23
C SER A 69 5.45 -16.56 -28.27
N VAL A 70 5.30 -16.18 -27.01
CA VAL A 70 6.20 -16.58 -25.93
C VAL A 70 5.79 -18.00 -25.54
N ASN A 71 6.34 -18.98 -26.25
CA ASN A 71 6.23 -20.39 -25.87
C ASN A 71 7.23 -20.68 -24.76
N GLY A 72 6.73 -20.88 -23.54
CA GLY A 72 7.53 -21.35 -22.40
C GLY A 72 6.66 -21.49 -21.14
N SER A 73 6.26 -22.73 -20.84
CA SER A 73 5.61 -23.26 -19.63
C SER A 73 4.94 -22.23 -18.69
N ARG A 74 3.65 -21.97 -18.92
CA ARG A 74 2.81 -21.10 -18.08
C ARG A 74 1.85 -21.86 -17.16
N ASP A 75 1.83 -23.18 -17.23
CA ASP A 75 0.64 -23.94 -16.80
C ASP A 75 0.42 -23.99 -15.27
N ASP A 76 1.45 -23.74 -14.45
CA ASP A 76 1.31 -23.78 -12.98
C ASP A 76 0.96 -22.42 -12.34
N ASP A 77 1.16 -21.31 -13.05
CA ASP A 77 0.90 -19.97 -12.51
C ASP A 77 -0.51 -19.45 -12.79
N ASP A 78 -1.28 -20.13 -13.63
CA ASP A 78 -2.66 -19.75 -13.98
C ASP A 78 -3.72 -20.52 -13.21
N ALA A 79 -3.36 -21.54 -12.41
CA ALA A 79 -4.31 -22.20 -11.53
C ALA A 79 -4.90 -21.16 -10.54
N PRO A 80 -6.24 -21.11 -10.38
CA PRO A 80 -6.86 -20.24 -9.39
C PRO A 80 -6.43 -20.68 -7.99
N PHE A 81 -6.04 -19.72 -7.15
CA PHE A 81 -5.85 -20.01 -5.73
C PHE A 81 -7.19 -20.43 -5.15
N VAL A 82 -7.26 -21.67 -4.68
CA VAL A 82 -8.53 -22.27 -4.22
C VAL A 82 -8.97 -21.64 -2.90
N ASP A 83 -8.03 -21.21 -2.05
CA ASP A 83 -8.34 -20.64 -0.75
C ASP A 83 -7.25 -19.67 -0.22
N PRO A 84 -7.59 -18.78 0.74
CA PRO A 84 -6.66 -17.81 1.33
C PRO A 84 -5.46 -18.41 2.07
N VAL A 85 -5.59 -19.61 2.65
CA VAL A 85 -4.50 -20.26 3.41
C VAL A 85 -3.43 -20.76 2.45
N THR A 86 -3.84 -21.40 1.35
CA THR A 86 -2.93 -21.80 0.29
C THR A 86 -2.26 -20.59 -0.37
N LEU A 87 -2.99 -19.48 -0.56
CA LEU A 87 -2.43 -18.24 -1.07
C LEU A 87 -1.37 -17.66 -0.13
N ASP A 88 -1.67 -17.54 1.18
CA ASP A 88 -0.70 -17.08 2.19
C ASP A 88 0.56 -17.95 2.19
N ALA A 89 0.39 -19.27 2.24
CA ALA A 89 1.50 -20.21 2.22
C ALA A 89 2.37 -20.04 0.97
N LYS A 90 1.76 -19.86 -0.22
CA LYS A 90 2.53 -19.61 -1.46
C LYS A 90 3.27 -18.27 -1.42
N LEU A 91 2.61 -17.20 -0.96
CA LEU A 91 3.23 -15.87 -0.89
C LEU A 91 4.37 -15.81 0.14
N ARG A 92 4.29 -16.60 1.22
CA ARG A 92 5.36 -16.73 2.22
C ARG A 92 6.45 -17.72 1.83
N ALA A 93 6.12 -18.73 1.03
CA ALA A 93 7.07 -19.73 0.56
C ALA A 93 8.03 -19.11 -0.46
N SER A 94 9.03 -18.40 0.04
CA SER A 94 10.15 -17.89 -0.74
C SER A 94 11.39 -18.73 -0.43
N PRO A 95 11.71 -19.76 -1.24
CA PRO A 95 12.98 -20.43 -1.09
C PRO A 95 14.10 -19.44 -1.44
N LEU A 96 14.96 -19.14 -0.48
CA LEU A 96 16.25 -18.52 -0.77
C LEU A 96 17.05 -19.51 -1.62
N LEU A 97 16.94 -19.40 -2.94
CA LEU A 97 17.51 -20.38 -3.86
C LEU A 97 19.04 -20.41 -3.80
N ARG A 98 19.69 -19.32 -3.36
CA ARG A 98 21.11 -19.29 -2.96
C ARG A 98 21.33 -18.20 -1.90
N PRO A 99 22.18 -18.45 -0.89
CA PRO A 99 22.67 -17.37 -0.05
C PRO A 99 23.45 -16.39 -0.94
N PRO A 100 23.13 -15.09 -0.91
CA PRO A 100 23.93 -14.10 -1.60
C PRO A 100 25.36 -14.12 -1.08
N THR A 101 26.32 -13.76 -1.94
CA THR A 101 27.68 -13.48 -1.47
C THR A 101 27.66 -12.27 -0.53
N ALA A 102 28.54 -12.22 0.47
CA ALA A 102 28.55 -11.14 1.47
C ALA A 102 28.57 -9.71 0.88
N ASP A 103 29.14 -9.56 -0.32
CA ASP A 103 29.23 -8.28 -1.05
C ASP A 103 28.05 -8.01 -2.01
N HIS A 104 27.04 -8.88 -2.07
CA HIS A 104 25.93 -8.71 -2.99
C HIS A 104 25.01 -7.58 -2.54
N VAL A 105 24.97 -6.51 -3.35
CA VAL A 105 24.00 -5.43 -3.21
C VAL A 105 22.71 -5.83 -3.93
N GLY A 106 21.64 -6.03 -3.16
CA GLY A 106 20.31 -6.34 -3.65
C GLY A 106 19.33 -5.19 -3.41
N LYS A 107 18.08 -5.35 -3.88
CA LYS A 107 17.00 -4.41 -3.53
C LYS A 107 16.39 -4.78 -2.18
N ALA A 108 15.94 -3.77 -1.44
CA ALA A 108 15.25 -3.92 -0.18
C ALA A 108 14.12 -2.87 -0.06
N ILE A 109 13.18 -3.11 0.84
CA ILE A 109 12.03 -2.24 1.07
C ILE A 109 11.48 -2.43 2.49
N VAL A 110 10.89 -1.37 3.04
CA VAL A 110 10.16 -1.42 4.31
C VAL A 110 8.67 -1.32 4.04
N TYR A 111 7.93 -2.28 4.58
CA TYR A 111 6.47 -2.37 4.51
C TYR A 111 5.83 -2.26 5.88
N LEU A 112 4.59 -1.80 5.87
CA LEU A 112 3.65 -1.96 6.96
C LEU A 112 2.63 -3.02 6.53
N GLU A 113 2.51 -4.11 7.28
CA GLU A 113 1.61 -5.22 6.96
C GLU A 113 0.55 -5.38 8.07
N PRO A 114 -0.74 -5.62 7.75
CA PRO A 114 -1.67 -6.02 8.79
C PRO A 114 -1.27 -7.39 9.32
N ARG A 115 -1.36 -7.62 10.63
CA ARG A 115 -0.89 -8.89 11.19
C ARG A 115 -1.69 -10.08 10.64
N PRO A 116 -1.07 -11.26 10.44
CA PRO A 116 -1.72 -12.40 9.79
C PRO A 116 -2.96 -12.94 10.52
N ASP A 117 -3.01 -12.75 11.84
CA ASP A 117 -4.12 -13.18 12.69
C ASP A 117 -5.31 -12.22 12.68
N THR A 118 -5.19 -11.05 12.05
CA THR A 118 -6.23 -10.01 12.05
C THR A 118 -7.34 -10.27 11.03
N PRO A 119 -8.57 -9.77 11.29
CA PRO A 119 -9.67 -9.83 10.32
C PRO A 119 -9.34 -9.14 8.99
N LEU A 120 -8.64 -7.99 9.02
CA LEU A 120 -8.28 -7.25 7.82
C LEU A 120 -7.39 -8.10 6.89
N TYR A 121 -6.33 -8.71 7.43
CA TYR A 121 -5.39 -9.51 6.66
C TYR A 121 -6.12 -10.64 5.90
N ARG A 122 -6.96 -11.39 6.62
CA ARG A 122 -7.75 -12.49 6.05
C ARG A 122 -8.74 -12.00 4.99
N ALA A 123 -9.39 -10.86 5.22
CA ALA A 123 -10.34 -10.28 4.27
C ALA A 123 -9.64 -9.81 2.98
N VAL A 124 -8.43 -9.26 3.07
CA VAL A 124 -7.64 -8.89 1.88
C VAL A 124 -7.19 -10.13 1.11
N LEU A 125 -6.73 -11.19 1.77
CA LEU A 125 -6.40 -12.44 1.08
C LEU A 125 -7.63 -13.09 0.43
N GLN A 126 -8.78 -13.07 1.11
CA GLN A 126 -10.05 -13.52 0.54
C GLN A 126 -10.44 -12.68 -0.69
N TRP A 127 -10.22 -11.36 -0.63
CA TRP A 127 -10.41 -10.49 -1.77
C TRP A 127 -9.49 -10.89 -2.93
N PHE A 128 -8.19 -11.13 -2.69
CA PHE A 128 -7.27 -11.57 -3.73
C PHE A 128 -7.71 -12.87 -4.41
N CYS A 129 -8.14 -13.88 -3.65
CA CYS A 129 -8.71 -15.10 -4.21
C CYS A 129 -9.96 -14.82 -5.07
N THR A 130 -10.88 -13.99 -4.54
CA THR A 130 -12.14 -13.63 -5.21
C THR A 130 -11.89 -12.85 -6.50
N ALA A 131 -11.03 -11.83 -6.44
CA ALA A 131 -10.67 -10.98 -7.55
C ALA A 131 -9.97 -11.78 -8.65
N ARG A 132 -9.04 -12.68 -8.28
CA ARG A 132 -8.38 -13.57 -9.23
C ARG A 132 -9.35 -14.49 -9.95
N ALA A 133 -10.30 -15.07 -9.22
CA ALA A 133 -11.30 -15.97 -9.80
C ALA A 133 -12.29 -15.24 -10.73
N GLN A 134 -12.70 -14.03 -10.38
CA GLN A 134 -13.71 -13.27 -11.14
C GLN A 134 -13.13 -12.42 -12.27
N PHE A 135 -11.96 -11.81 -12.04
CA PHE A 135 -11.37 -10.78 -12.91
C PHE A 135 -10.00 -11.16 -13.47
N GLY A 136 -9.47 -12.33 -13.08
CA GLY A 136 -8.13 -12.78 -13.48
C GLY A 136 -7.02 -12.26 -12.55
N PRO A 137 -5.79 -12.73 -12.75
CA PRO A 137 -4.64 -12.35 -11.92
C PRO A 137 -4.29 -10.87 -12.10
N ASP A 138 -3.90 -10.19 -11.03
CA ASP A 138 -3.45 -8.78 -11.07
C ASP A 138 -2.16 -8.56 -10.27
N GLU A 139 -1.48 -7.43 -10.52
CA GLU A 139 -0.17 -7.14 -9.90
C GLU A 139 -0.25 -6.94 -8.38
N GLY A 140 -1.40 -6.52 -7.85
CA GLY A 140 -1.66 -6.34 -6.42
C GLY A 140 -1.67 -7.67 -5.66
N GLN A 141 -2.00 -8.78 -6.32
CA GLN A 141 -2.09 -10.12 -5.73
C GLN A 141 -0.73 -10.83 -5.64
N GLN A 142 0.35 -10.22 -6.16
CA GLN A 142 1.68 -10.83 -6.18
C GLN A 142 2.36 -10.84 -4.81
N TYR A 143 1.85 -10.07 -3.86
CA TYR A 143 2.49 -9.81 -2.57
C TYR A 143 1.49 -9.97 -1.44
N LEU A 144 2.01 -10.19 -0.23
CA LEU A 144 1.19 -10.12 0.98
C LEU A 144 0.52 -8.74 1.11
N PRO A 145 -0.64 -8.63 1.78
CA PRO A 145 -1.27 -7.35 2.09
C PRO A 145 -0.28 -6.38 2.74
N HIS A 146 -0.02 -5.22 2.12
CA HIS A 146 0.98 -4.28 2.63
C HIS A 146 0.70 -2.83 2.22
N VAL A 147 1.24 -1.90 3.01
CA VAL A 147 1.42 -0.48 2.70
C VAL A 147 2.91 -0.21 2.59
N SER A 148 3.37 0.42 1.50
CA SER A 148 4.79 0.74 1.37
C SER A 148 5.18 1.92 2.29
N ALA A 149 6.11 1.71 3.22
CA ALA A 149 6.69 2.79 4.00
C ALA A 149 7.86 3.48 3.27
N THR A 150 8.60 2.73 2.44
CA THR A 150 9.66 3.26 1.58
C THR A 150 9.48 2.85 0.12
N GLY A 151 10.21 3.51 -0.79
CA GLY A 151 10.53 2.94 -2.09
C GLY A 151 11.56 1.81 -1.95
N PHE A 152 11.81 1.10 -3.06
CA PHE A 152 12.94 0.18 -3.14
C PHE A 152 14.26 0.95 -3.01
N PHE A 153 15.22 0.39 -2.27
CA PHE A 153 16.58 0.91 -2.14
C PHE A 153 17.60 -0.21 -2.28
N ASP A 154 18.83 0.13 -2.64
CA ASP A 154 19.94 -0.80 -2.73
C ASP A 154 20.57 -1.03 -1.35
N ALA A 155 20.82 -2.29 -0.98
CA ALA A 155 21.42 -2.67 0.30
C ALA A 155 22.22 -3.98 0.20
N SER A 156 23.40 -4.00 0.81
CA SER A 156 24.14 -5.24 1.14
C SER A 156 23.64 -5.84 2.45
N ASP A 157 24.13 -7.02 2.83
CA ASP A 157 23.76 -7.68 4.10
C ASP A 157 24.15 -6.83 5.31
N ALA A 158 25.31 -6.18 5.25
CA ALA A 158 25.78 -5.28 6.30
C ALA A 158 24.88 -4.03 6.41
N ASP A 159 24.39 -3.50 5.28
CA ASP A 159 23.44 -2.39 5.29
C ASP A 159 22.11 -2.80 5.90
N LEU A 160 21.60 -3.98 5.53
CA LEU A 160 20.36 -4.52 6.08
C LEU A 160 20.45 -4.71 7.60
N GLY A 161 21.59 -5.21 8.10
CA GLY A 161 21.84 -5.30 9.55
C GLY A 161 21.84 -3.93 10.23
N THR A 162 22.48 -2.94 9.61
CA THR A 162 22.50 -1.55 10.14
C THR A 162 21.10 -0.94 10.16
N ILE A 163 20.34 -1.10 9.08
CA ILE A 163 18.96 -0.62 8.94
C ILE A 163 18.04 -1.29 9.96
N ALA A 164 18.13 -2.62 10.10
CA ALA A 164 17.35 -3.37 11.08
C ALA A 164 17.66 -2.93 12.52
N MET A 165 18.94 -2.72 12.85
CA MET A 165 19.35 -2.20 14.15
C MET A 165 18.82 -0.79 14.40
N HIS A 166 18.85 0.09 13.40
CA HIS A 166 18.29 1.44 13.50
C HIS A 166 16.79 1.41 13.78
N LEU A 167 16.03 0.59 13.03
CA LEU A 167 14.60 0.41 13.24
C LEU A 167 14.32 -0.14 14.65
N ALA A 168 15.00 -1.21 15.07
CA ALA A 168 14.80 -1.83 16.38
C ALA A 168 15.10 -0.85 17.55
N THR A 169 16.12 -0.01 17.41
CA THR A 169 16.53 0.94 18.45
C THR A 169 15.54 2.09 18.59
N ASN A 170 15.03 2.60 17.48
CA ASN A 170 14.24 3.84 17.46
C ASN A 170 12.72 3.60 17.47
N LEU A 171 12.26 2.40 17.11
CA LEU A 171 10.83 2.07 17.08
C LEU A 171 10.12 2.21 18.45
N PRO A 172 10.70 1.77 19.59
CA PRO A 172 10.05 1.96 20.90
C PRO A 172 9.83 3.45 21.24
N ALA A 173 10.80 4.30 20.90
CA ALA A 173 10.73 5.74 21.13
C ALA A 173 9.73 6.45 20.20
N ALA A 174 9.43 5.84 19.05
CA ALA A 174 8.43 6.36 18.11
C ALA A 174 6.99 6.23 18.66
N THR A 175 6.76 5.47 19.73
CA THR A 175 5.44 5.29 20.38
C THR A 175 4.33 4.92 19.39
N VAL A 176 4.71 4.20 18.32
CA VAL A 176 3.78 3.81 17.28
C VAL A 176 2.90 2.71 17.84
N THR A 177 1.58 2.90 17.77
CA THR A 177 0.62 1.85 18.14
C THR A 177 -0.38 1.66 17.03
N SER A 178 -0.89 0.43 16.92
CA SER A 178 -1.92 0.05 15.95
C SER A 178 -3.17 0.96 15.98
N THR A 179 -3.50 1.57 17.12
CA THR A 179 -4.64 2.51 17.26
C THR A 179 -4.48 3.83 16.49
N GLN A 180 -3.27 4.18 16.06
CA GLN A 180 -3.00 5.39 15.31
C GLN A 180 -3.36 5.27 13.82
N PHE A 181 -3.63 4.06 13.35
CA PHE A 181 -4.05 3.79 11.99
C PHE A 181 -5.56 3.62 11.92
N SER A 182 -6.17 4.03 10.81
CA SER A 182 -7.57 3.70 10.51
C SER A 182 -7.78 3.45 9.02
N LEU A 183 -8.81 2.69 8.67
CA LEU A 183 -9.15 2.43 7.28
C LEU A 183 -10.13 3.52 6.80
N THR A 184 -9.83 4.14 5.67
CA THR A 184 -10.67 5.23 5.10
C THR A 184 -11.63 4.75 4.02
N GLY A 185 -11.65 3.45 3.75
CA GLY A 185 -12.50 2.81 2.75
C GLY A 185 -11.79 2.61 1.41
N LEU A 186 -12.55 2.22 0.39
CA LEU A 186 -12.01 1.97 -0.94
C LEU A 186 -11.73 3.28 -1.69
N ILE A 187 -10.58 3.33 -2.37
CA ILE A 187 -10.16 4.46 -3.19
C ILE A 187 -9.95 3.94 -4.61
N ARG A 188 -10.80 4.38 -5.53
CA ARG A 188 -10.61 4.15 -6.96
C ARG A 188 -9.77 5.28 -7.54
N VAL A 189 -8.56 4.95 -8.00
CA VAL A 189 -7.67 5.94 -8.65
C VAL A 189 -8.04 6.08 -10.13
N ASP A 190 -8.31 4.95 -10.79
CA ASP A 190 -8.71 4.89 -12.20
C ASP A 190 -9.48 3.59 -12.49
N ALA A 191 -9.78 3.32 -13.76
CA ALA A 191 -10.49 2.11 -14.18
C ALA A 191 -9.76 0.80 -13.83
N THR A 192 -8.45 0.86 -13.63
CA THR A 192 -7.56 -0.30 -13.45
C THR A 192 -6.97 -0.44 -12.05
N THR A 193 -7.10 0.60 -11.21
CA THR A 193 -6.42 0.67 -9.91
C THR A 193 -7.43 0.87 -8.80
N LEU A 194 -7.49 -0.11 -7.89
CA LEU A 194 -8.27 -0.05 -6.66
C LEU A 194 -7.35 -0.16 -5.45
N LEU A 195 -7.54 0.73 -4.50
CA LEU A 195 -6.79 0.79 -3.25
C LEU A 195 -7.73 0.70 -2.05
N LEU A 196 -7.20 0.26 -0.92
CA LEU A 196 -7.78 0.44 0.39
C LEU A 196 -7.05 1.60 1.07
N GLY A 197 -7.76 2.67 1.39
CA GLY A 197 -7.19 3.83 2.06
C GLY A 197 -6.85 3.53 3.52
N VAL A 198 -5.70 4.06 3.95
CA VAL A 198 -5.19 3.99 5.32
C VAL A 198 -4.90 5.40 5.79
N ASP A 199 -5.47 5.83 6.91
CA ASP A 199 -5.09 7.07 7.57
C ASP A 199 -4.03 6.77 8.62
N SER A 200 -2.83 7.31 8.41
CA SER A 200 -1.69 7.25 9.32
C SER A 200 -1.30 8.63 9.86
N SER A 201 -2.18 9.62 9.75
CA SER A 201 -1.92 11.01 10.19
C SER A 201 -1.60 11.13 11.68
N ARG A 202 -2.13 10.22 12.51
CA ARG A 202 -1.86 10.14 13.96
C ARG A 202 -0.59 9.35 14.29
N ALA A 203 0.00 8.63 13.34
CA ALA A 203 1.20 7.82 13.53
C ALA A 203 2.47 8.64 13.22
N THR A 204 2.57 9.88 13.72
CA THR A 204 3.68 10.79 13.41
C THR A 204 5.05 10.19 13.72
N GLY A 205 5.17 9.44 14.82
CA GLY A 205 6.39 8.73 15.17
C GLY A 205 6.85 7.73 14.12
N LEU A 206 5.94 7.08 13.39
CA LEU A 206 6.31 6.19 12.28
C LEU A 206 6.87 6.99 11.10
N HIS A 207 6.24 8.10 10.74
CA HIS A 207 6.72 8.98 9.66
C HIS A 207 8.11 9.54 9.98
N ASP A 208 8.31 9.99 11.23
CA ASP A 208 9.60 10.49 11.72
C ASP A 208 10.66 9.38 11.73
N LEU A 209 10.29 8.16 12.15
CA LEU A 209 11.18 6.99 12.10
C LEU A 209 11.65 6.71 10.66
N VAL A 210 10.73 6.66 9.69
CA VAL A 210 11.07 6.42 8.28
C VAL A 210 11.93 7.56 7.71
N ALA A 211 11.65 8.81 8.08
CA ALA A 211 12.48 9.95 7.70
C ALA A 211 13.89 9.89 8.33
N SER A 212 13.99 9.49 9.60
CA SER A 212 15.28 9.29 10.27
C SER A 212 16.09 8.17 9.64
N LEU A 213 15.41 7.11 9.17
CA LEU A 213 16.05 5.99 8.48
C LEU A 213 16.72 6.46 7.19
N GLN A 214 16.09 7.37 6.43
CA GLN A 214 16.72 7.97 5.25
C GLN A 214 18.01 8.72 5.60
N GLN A 215 18.08 9.37 6.76
CA GLN A 215 19.27 10.13 7.20
C GLN A 215 20.37 9.22 7.75
N ALA A 216 20.00 8.15 8.44
CA ALA A 216 20.93 7.19 9.05
C ALA A 216 21.45 6.13 8.06
N ALA A 217 20.76 5.93 6.94
CA ALA A 217 21.14 4.94 5.96
C ALA A 217 22.50 5.25 5.33
N PRO A 218 23.32 4.22 5.03
CA PRO A 218 24.57 4.39 4.29
C PRO A 218 24.34 5.13 2.96
N THR A 219 25.31 5.91 2.49
CA THR A 219 25.16 6.75 1.28
C THR A 219 24.71 5.97 0.02
N ARG A 220 25.03 4.68 -0.07
CA ARG A 220 24.59 3.80 -1.17
C ARG A 220 23.12 3.36 -1.08
N CYS A 221 22.54 3.44 0.12
CA CYS A 221 21.14 3.12 0.41
C CYS A 221 20.29 4.38 0.25
N ALA A 222 19.98 4.76 -0.99
CA ALA A 222 19.11 5.90 -1.27
C ALA A 222 17.65 5.59 -0.90
N ILE A 223 17.30 5.69 0.39
CA ILE A 223 15.96 5.42 0.89
C ILE A 223 15.06 6.63 0.58
N ARG A 224 13.96 6.38 -0.13
CA ARG A 224 12.90 7.37 -0.37
C ARG A 224 11.69 7.03 0.51
N PRO A 225 11.38 7.85 1.54
CA PRO A 225 10.12 7.73 2.28
C PRO A 225 8.91 7.79 1.34
N LYS A 226 7.89 6.98 1.61
CA LYS A 226 6.59 7.02 0.91
C LYS A 226 5.51 7.47 1.87
N ARG A 227 4.42 7.98 1.30
CA ARG A 227 3.17 8.19 2.05
C ARG A 227 2.62 6.82 2.46
N ILE A 228 2.30 6.68 3.75
CA ILE A 228 1.76 5.46 4.35
C ILE A 228 0.23 5.58 4.38
N ASP A 229 -0.40 5.62 3.20
CA ASP A 229 -1.81 5.99 3.10
C ASP A 229 -2.71 5.06 2.28
N HIS A 230 -2.16 3.97 1.76
CA HIS A 230 -2.95 2.99 1.01
C HIS A 230 -2.33 1.60 0.97
N LEU A 231 -3.21 0.60 0.93
CA LEU A 231 -2.91 -0.78 0.57
C LEU A 231 -3.43 -1.06 -0.83
N SER A 232 -2.60 -1.65 -1.67
CA SER A 232 -2.97 -1.99 -3.06
C SER A 232 -3.92 -3.19 -3.08
N LEU A 233 -5.12 -3.02 -3.64
CA LEU A 233 -6.11 -4.10 -3.75
C LEU A 233 -6.19 -4.72 -5.15
N ALA A 234 -6.07 -3.90 -6.19
CA ALA A 234 -6.03 -4.36 -7.56
C ALA A 234 -5.22 -3.41 -8.44
N TYR A 235 -4.35 -3.97 -9.29
CA TYR A 235 -3.58 -3.26 -10.31
C TYR A 235 -3.65 -4.02 -11.65
N PHE A 236 -4.67 -3.71 -12.45
CA PHE A 236 -4.85 -4.29 -13.78
C PHE A 236 -4.08 -3.50 -14.85
N LYS A 237 -2.75 -3.46 -14.71
CA LYS A 237 -1.84 -2.73 -15.62
C LYS A 237 -1.22 -3.65 -16.67
N LEU A 238 -0.13 -3.19 -17.29
CA LEU A 238 0.47 -3.64 -18.55
C LEU A 238 0.62 -5.16 -18.73
N HIS A 239 0.76 -5.92 -17.64
CA HIS A 239 1.03 -7.36 -17.67
C HIS A 239 -0.21 -8.23 -17.45
N SER A 240 -1.27 -7.64 -16.90
CA SER A 240 -2.57 -8.26 -16.68
C SER A 240 -3.67 -7.22 -16.87
N PRO A 241 -3.92 -6.76 -18.12
CA PRO A 241 -5.08 -5.92 -18.36
C PRO A 241 -6.32 -6.69 -17.91
N PRO A 242 -7.30 -6.00 -17.31
CA PRO A 242 -8.51 -6.69 -16.90
C PRO A 242 -9.18 -7.24 -18.18
N PRO A 243 -10.01 -8.29 -18.07
CA PRO A 243 -10.86 -8.69 -19.17
C PRO A 243 -11.53 -7.44 -19.74
N ALA A 244 -11.57 -7.27 -21.07
CA ALA A 244 -12.14 -6.07 -21.70
C ALA A 244 -13.60 -5.79 -21.26
N THR A 245 -14.23 -6.77 -20.62
CA THR A 245 -15.59 -6.78 -20.06
C THR A 245 -15.68 -6.45 -18.56
N ALA A 246 -14.56 -6.27 -17.85
CA ALA A 246 -14.60 -5.99 -16.42
C ALA A 246 -15.08 -4.55 -16.16
N ASP A 247 -16.35 -4.40 -15.81
CA ASP A 247 -16.91 -3.15 -15.28
C ASP A 247 -16.15 -2.77 -13.99
N PRO A 248 -15.46 -1.60 -13.93
CA PRO A 248 -14.77 -1.16 -12.71
C PRO A 248 -15.69 -1.12 -11.48
N SER A 249 -16.97 -0.85 -11.70
CA SER A 249 -17.99 -0.84 -10.64
C SER A 249 -18.27 -2.25 -10.10
N ALA A 250 -18.09 -3.29 -10.92
CA ALA A 250 -18.20 -4.68 -10.47
C ALA A 250 -17.05 -5.07 -9.56
N VAL A 251 -15.83 -4.61 -9.86
CA VAL A 251 -14.65 -4.79 -8.99
C VAL A 251 -14.88 -4.11 -7.65
N ASP A 252 -15.39 -2.87 -7.64
CA ASP A 252 -15.72 -2.14 -6.40
C ASP A 252 -16.78 -2.85 -5.55
N ARG A 253 -17.87 -3.32 -6.19
CA ARG A 253 -18.93 -4.05 -5.48
C ARG A 253 -18.42 -5.33 -4.86
N ALA A 254 -17.64 -6.12 -5.61
CA ALA A 254 -17.07 -7.37 -5.11
C ALA A 254 -16.06 -7.11 -3.97
N ALA A 255 -15.24 -6.07 -4.07
CA ALA A 255 -14.33 -5.68 -3.00
C ALA A 255 -15.09 -5.24 -1.74
N LEU A 256 -16.16 -4.44 -1.87
CA LEU A 256 -17.00 -4.03 -0.75
C LEU A 256 -17.76 -5.20 -0.11
N GLU A 257 -18.16 -6.20 -0.88
CA GLU A 257 -18.81 -7.39 -0.34
C GLU A 257 -17.87 -8.16 0.60
N VAL A 258 -16.61 -8.32 0.21
CA VAL A 258 -15.60 -9.05 1.00
C VAL A 258 -15.05 -8.19 2.15
N LEU A 259 -14.70 -6.92 1.88
CA LEU A 259 -14.00 -6.05 2.83
C LEU A 259 -14.98 -5.23 3.69
N GLY A 260 -16.21 -5.00 3.24
CA GLY A 260 -17.20 -4.17 3.92
C GLY A 260 -17.42 -4.51 5.41
N PRO A 261 -17.48 -5.79 5.81
CA PRO A 261 -17.57 -6.16 7.23
C PRO A 261 -16.39 -5.68 8.06
N VAL A 262 -15.15 -5.78 7.55
CA VAL A 262 -13.95 -5.38 8.32
C VAL A 262 -13.74 -3.87 8.32
N LEU A 263 -14.22 -3.15 7.30
CA LEU A 263 -14.07 -1.69 7.23
C LEU A 263 -14.86 -0.93 8.30
N LYS A 264 -15.89 -1.54 8.90
CA LYS A 264 -16.74 -0.90 9.90
C LYS A 264 -16.17 -0.99 11.31
N ASP A 265 -15.52 -2.12 11.63
CA ASP A 265 -15.32 -2.53 13.03
C ASP A 265 -13.87 -2.95 13.35
N ALA A 266 -12.96 -2.99 12.37
CA ALA A 266 -11.63 -3.54 12.61
C ALA A 266 -10.69 -2.53 13.30
N ALA A 267 -10.37 -2.82 14.56
CA ALA A 267 -9.03 -2.54 15.05
C ALA A 267 -8.04 -3.31 14.15
N VAL A 268 -7.09 -2.60 13.57
CA VAL A 268 -6.10 -3.19 12.69
C VAL A 268 -4.78 -3.18 13.42
N ASP A 269 -4.28 -4.37 13.73
CA ASP A 269 -2.93 -4.52 14.23
C ASP A 269 -1.95 -4.59 13.06
N TRP A 270 -0.82 -3.90 13.17
CA TRP A 270 0.17 -3.78 12.10
C TRP A 270 1.55 -4.27 12.55
N ASP A 271 2.29 -4.80 11.59
CA ASP A 271 3.72 -5.09 11.70
C ASP A 271 4.50 -4.17 10.77
N LEU A 272 5.64 -3.67 11.22
CA LEU A 272 6.67 -3.13 10.34
C LEU A 272 7.58 -4.27 9.89
N VAL A 273 7.86 -4.36 8.60
CA VAL A 273 8.62 -5.47 8.03
C VAL A 273 9.69 -4.95 7.07
N LEU A 274 10.93 -5.36 7.30
CA LEU A 274 12.04 -5.13 6.38
C LEU A 274 12.19 -6.36 5.49
N TYR A 275 12.09 -6.16 4.18
CA TYR A 275 12.30 -7.21 3.19
C TYR A 275 13.53 -6.95 2.33
N ARG A 276 14.15 -8.05 1.90
CA ARG A 276 15.06 -8.09 0.76
C ARG A 276 14.35 -8.68 -0.45
N VAL A 277 14.62 -8.14 -1.64
CA VAL A 277 14.21 -8.72 -2.91
C VAL A 277 15.25 -9.76 -3.34
N VAL A 278 14.83 -11.00 -3.51
CA VAL A 278 15.69 -12.16 -3.81
C VAL A 278 15.77 -12.46 -5.31
N MET A 279 14.71 -12.16 -6.06
CA MET A 279 14.67 -12.33 -7.52
C MET A 279 13.94 -11.15 -8.16
N SER A 280 14.51 -10.61 -9.25
CA SER A 280 13.97 -9.47 -9.99
C SER A 280 14.57 -9.41 -11.39
N ASP A 281 14.26 -10.39 -12.23
CA ASP A 281 15.04 -10.56 -13.46
C ASP A 281 14.38 -9.93 -14.69
N ARG A 282 13.09 -9.54 -14.60
CA ARG A 282 12.33 -8.66 -15.49
C ARG A 282 10.86 -8.63 -15.02
N LEU A 283 10.14 -7.60 -15.46
CA LEU A 283 8.71 -7.36 -15.22
C LEU A 283 7.69 -8.46 -15.61
N PRO A 284 7.99 -9.58 -16.31
CA PRO A 284 7.02 -10.66 -16.41
C PRO A 284 7.09 -11.68 -15.26
N LYS A 285 8.01 -11.56 -14.28
CA LYS A 285 8.04 -12.44 -13.10
C LYS A 285 7.90 -11.65 -11.80
N PRO A 286 7.08 -12.11 -10.84
CA PRO A 286 6.87 -11.44 -9.56
C PRO A 286 8.19 -11.33 -8.79
N HIS A 287 8.35 -10.23 -8.04
CA HIS A 287 9.46 -10.10 -7.10
C HIS A 287 9.28 -11.13 -5.99
N VAL A 288 10.35 -11.86 -5.68
CA VAL A 288 10.37 -12.76 -4.51
C VAL A 288 10.99 -11.99 -3.35
N PHE A 289 10.32 -11.98 -2.21
CA PHE A 289 10.76 -11.26 -1.02
C PHE A 289 11.21 -12.23 0.07
N ALA A 290 12.38 -11.97 0.67
CA ALA A 290 12.82 -12.61 1.89
C ALA A 290 12.69 -11.64 3.06
N GLU A 291 11.95 -12.04 4.08
CA GLU A 291 11.83 -11.28 5.33
C GLU A 291 13.21 -11.22 6.00
N VAL A 292 13.66 -10.01 6.30
CA VAL A 292 14.89 -9.77 7.07
C VAL A 292 14.55 -9.68 8.56
N GLN A 293 13.55 -8.86 8.89
CA GLN A 293 13.11 -8.63 10.26
C GLN A 293 11.68 -8.06 10.29
N ARG A 294 10.93 -8.42 11.32
CA ARG A 294 9.58 -7.96 11.62
C ARG A 294 9.50 -7.37 13.03
N TRP A 295 8.69 -6.33 13.20
CA TRP A 295 8.38 -5.69 14.47
C TRP A 295 6.88 -5.45 14.60
N GLN A 296 6.30 -5.85 15.72
CA GLN A 296 4.89 -5.58 16.04
C GLN A 296 4.72 -4.13 16.54
N LEU A 297 3.65 -3.45 16.10
CA LEU A 297 3.33 -2.05 16.45
C LEU A 297 2.16 -1.92 17.44
#